data_AF-A0AA39WEH2-F1
#
_entry.id   AF-A0AA39WEH2-F1
#
_cell.length_a   1.000
_cell.length_b   1.000
_cell.length_c   1.000
_cell.angle_alpha   90.00
_cell.angle_beta   90.00
_cell.angle_gamma   90.00
#
_symmetry.space_group_name_H-M   'P 1'
#
loop_
_entity.id
_entity.type
_entity.pdbx_description
1 polymer ?
#
loop_
_entity_poly.entity_id
_entity_poly.type
_entity_poly.pdbx_seq_one_letter_code
_entity_poly.pdbx_strand_id
1 'polypeptide(L)'
;GWDTFQWRLLGSRTVMTRDPRSLKALHATQFRDFGMGNNRKNNFRLALGHGIFAADGDEWRHARGVMRPYFQSEHVKRPNLDPHVRKLLMSIKTGPGGWTLEAVDLQQLFYTFALETSCDIFFGLSPGKDQAASFSAFAAAFDIVQECLSVRTKLGWAYFLYDGLKFRRAIAQVNRFVDNVVARATSAPSPTPTFLDQLLASVPDSNPSLIRSQLLHLLIASRDTVAVTLAWTFHQLSHHPEEYASLRKEILCEPDADTTSQHIRHVLLESLRLHPPIPINTRTAIRDTCLPHGGGLSGNDPIFLRAGDEVLYSVYALHRDPKIWGTDEEEFRPARWHGRHKGGWEFLAFNGGPRVCLGQRLAMTQMEAVVAAMVRKFESVK
;
A
#
# COMPACT_ATOMS: atom_id res chain seq x y z
N GLY A 1 0.88 -28.41 4.19
CA GLY A 1 1.94 -27.70 4.93
C GLY A 1 1.42 -27.23 6.26
N TRP A 2 2.30 -26.79 7.17
CA TRP A 2 1.93 -26.24 8.48
C TRP A 2 1.42 -24.79 8.34
N ASP A 3 0.31 -24.44 8.98
CA ASP A 3 -0.29 -23.09 8.91
C ASP A 3 0.38 -22.09 9.85
N THR A 4 1.10 -22.57 10.86
CA THR A 4 1.85 -21.77 11.83
C THR A 4 3.14 -22.47 12.19
N PHE A 5 4.23 -21.71 12.33
CA PHE A 5 5.52 -22.21 12.80
C PHE A 5 6.24 -21.11 13.59
N GLN A 6 7.27 -21.49 14.34
CA GLN A 6 8.07 -20.54 15.12
C GLN A 6 9.57 -20.78 14.91
N TRP A 7 10.35 -19.71 15.06
CA TRP A 7 11.81 -19.79 15.14
C TRP A 7 12.34 -18.87 16.23
N ARG A 8 13.60 -19.07 16.58
CA ARG A 8 14.36 -18.18 17.45
C ARG A 8 15.62 -17.75 16.71
N LEU A 9 15.79 -16.44 16.53
CA LEU A 9 16.96 -15.85 15.92
C LEU A 9 17.55 -14.82 16.88
N LEU A 10 18.81 -15.03 17.27
CA LEU A 10 19.57 -14.11 18.14
C LEU A 10 18.81 -13.71 19.43
N GLY A 11 18.16 -14.69 20.07
CA GLY A 11 17.39 -14.48 21.30
C GLY A 11 15.96 -13.97 21.12
N SER A 12 15.60 -13.48 19.92
CA SER A 12 14.23 -13.10 19.59
C SER A 12 13.42 -14.31 19.13
N ARG A 13 12.26 -14.53 19.75
CA ARG A 13 11.28 -15.53 19.31
C ARG A 13 10.28 -14.89 18.37
N THR A 14 10.03 -15.58 17.26
CA THR A 14 9.09 -15.14 16.25
C THR A 14 8.16 -16.30 15.87
N VAL A 15 6.87 -16.02 15.80
CA VAL A 15 5.82 -16.92 15.31
C VAL A 15 5.35 -16.41 13.96
N MET A 16 5.36 -17.24 12.91
CA MET A 16 4.72 -16.93 11.63
C MET A 16 3.43 -17.73 11.51
N THR A 17 2.35 -17.08 11.09
CA THR A 17 1.06 -17.73 10.85
C THR A 17 0.40 -17.24 9.57
N ARG A 18 -0.38 -18.10 8.93
CA ARG A 18 -1.38 -17.70 7.91
C ARG A 18 -2.82 -17.98 8.35
N ASP A 19 -3.04 -18.37 9.61
CA ASP A 19 -4.35 -18.77 10.10
C ASP A 19 -5.30 -17.55 10.25
N PRO A 20 -6.44 -17.51 9.53
CA PRO A 20 -7.42 -16.42 9.61
C PRO A 20 -7.91 -16.12 11.03
N ARG A 21 -7.97 -17.13 11.92
CA ARG A 21 -8.44 -16.97 13.31
C ARG A 21 -7.41 -16.23 14.14
N SER A 22 -6.14 -16.61 14.02
CA SER A 22 -5.03 -15.90 14.67
C SER A 22 -4.89 -14.47 14.14
N LEU A 23 -5.15 -14.27 12.84
CA LEU A 23 -5.20 -12.94 12.23
C LEU A 23 -6.33 -12.08 12.78
N LYS A 24 -7.55 -12.63 12.88
CA LYS A 24 -8.68 -11.95 13.53
C LYS A 24 -8.35 -11.57 14.98
N ALA A 25 -7.65 -12.45 15.68
CA ALA A 25 -7.23 -12.19 17.05
C ALA A 25 -6.25 -11.02 17.13
N LEU A 26 -5.17 -11.10 16.35
CA LEU A 26 -4.12 -10.10 16.26
C LEU A 26 -4.65 -8.70 15.88
N HIS A 27 -5.64 -8.66 14.98
CA HIS A 27 -6.11 -7.42 14.37
C HIS A 27 -7.40 -6.87 14.94
N ALA A 28 -8.23 -7.67 15.60
CA ALA A 28 -9.53 -7.24 16.08
C ALA A 28 -9.79 -7.64 17.53
N THR A 29 -9.90 -8.93 17.84
CA THR A 29 -10.43 -9.36 19.15
C THR A 29 -9.42 -9.20 20.28
N GLN A 30 -8.12 -9.26 20.00
CA GLN A 30 -7.03 -9.01 20.94
C GLN A 30 -6.17 -7.80 20.53
N PHE A 31 -6.76 -6.83 19.81
CA PHE A 31 -6.02 -5.69 19.24
C PHE A 31 -5.13 -4.94 20.25
N ARG A 32 -5.55 -4.85 21.52
CA ARG A 32 -4.80 -4.15 22.58
C ARG A 32 -3.58 -4.91 23.10
N ASP A 33 -3.41 -6.18 22.73
CA ASP A 33 -2.28 -7.01 23.17
C ASP A 33 -1.10 -6.91 22.21
N PHE A 34 -1.32 -6.32 21.03
CA PHE A 34 -0.36 -6.31 19.93
C PHE A 34 -0.08 -4.90 19.44
N GLY A 35 1.21 -4.57 19.31
CA GLY A 35 1.71 -3.30 18.77
C GLY A 35 2.63 -3.49 17.57
N MET A 36 3.25 -2.41 17.12
CA MET A 36 4.27 -2.44 16.06
C MET A 36 5.64 -2.93 16.56
N GLY A 37 5.90 -2.84 17.87
CA GLY A 37 7.17 -3.23 18.48
C GLY A 37 8.26 -2.16 18.35
N ASN A 38 9.22 -2.16 19.27
CA ASN A 38 10.27 -1.12 19.32
C ASN A 38 11.20 -1.16 18.10
N ASN A 39 11.54 -2.34 17.60
CA ASN A 39 12.41 -2.48 16.41
C ASN A 39 11.81 -1.77 15.19
N ARG A 40 10.54 -2.04 14.87
CA ARG A 40 9.85 -1.38 13.75
C ARG A 40 9.72 0.12 13.98
N LYS A 41 9.25 0.54 15.16
CA LYS A 41 9.07 1.97 15.49
C LYS A 41 10.38 2.74 15.32
N ASN A 42 11.47 2.23 15.90
CA ASN A 42 12.77 2.91 15.85
C ASN A 42 13.38 2.89 14.44
N ASN A 43 13.23 1.79 13.70
CA ASN A 43 13.69 1.71 12.32
C ASN A 43 12.99 2.75 11.43
N PHE A 44 11.66 2.84 11.51
CA PHE A 44 10.87 3.73 10.67
C PHE A 44 10.99 5.20 11.11
N ARG A 45 11.15 5.47 12.41
CA ARG A 45 11.22 6.84 12.96
C ARG A 45 12.36 7.67 12.39
N LEU A 46 13.49 7.06 12.03
CA LEU A 46 14.61 7.79 11.45
C LEU A 46 14.29 8.38 10.06
N ALA A 47 13.49 7.66 9.26
CA ALA A 47 13.13 8.09 7.91
C ALA A 47 11.81 8.86 7.86
N LEU A 48 10.83 8.48 8.70
CA LEU A 48 9.45 8.98 8.59
C LEU A 48 8.99 9.82 9.79
N GLY A 49 9.80 9.89 10.85
CA GLY A 49 9.41 10.54 12.09
C GLY A 49 8.25 9.84 12.80
N HIS A 50 7.35 10.62 13.36
CA HIS A 50 6.18 10.13 14.11
C HIS A 50 4.96 10.02 13.20
N GLY A 51 4.35 8.83 13.11
CA GLY A 51 3.17 8.66 12.27
C GLY A 51 2.54 7.28 12.33
N ILE A 52 1.47 7.11 11.54
CA ILE A 52 0.53 5.97 11.65
C ILE A 52 1.17 4.57 11.51
N PHE A 53 2.33 4.47 10.85
CA PHE A 53 3.09 3.21 10.69
C PHE A 53 4.12 2.96 11.79
N ALA A 54 4.46 3.97 12.60
CA ALA A 54 5.47 3.90 13.65
C ALA A 54 4.89 4.24 15.04
N ALA A 55 3.57 4.27 15.17
CA ALA A 55 2.85 4.60 16.40
C ALA A 55 1.95 3.44 16.86
N ASP A 56 1.73 3.37 18.18
CA ASP A 56 0.79 2.48 18.86
C ASP A 56 -0.09 3.28 19.84
N GLY A 57 -1.11 2.64 20.41
CA GLY A 57 -1.93 3.23 21.48
C GLY A 57 -2.59 4.55 21.09
N ASP A 58 -2.44 5.55 21.97
CA ASP A 58 -3.09 6.86 21.81
C ASP A 58 -2.45 7.71 20.71
N GLU A 59 -1.13 7.62 20.50
CA GLU A 59 -0.42 8.29 19.41
C GLU A 59 -0.97 7.83 18.04
N TRP A 60 -1.14 6.51 17.88
CA TRP A 60 -1.75 5.95 16.67
C TRP A 60 -3.21 6.37 16.52
N ARG A 61 -3.99 6.34 17.62
CA ARG A 61 -5.41 6.73 17.59
C ARG A 61 -5.56 8.20 17.19
N HIS A 62 -4.71 9.08 17.71
CA HIS A 62 -4.68 10.49 17.37
C HIS A 62 -4.32 10.70 15.89
N ALA A 63 -3.19 10.16 15.42
CA ALA A 63 -2.78 10.29 14.02
C ALA A 63 -3.86 9.77 13.05
N ARG A 64 -4.47 8.61 13.36
CA ARG A 64 -5.57 8.05 12.58
C ARG A 64 -6.83 8.91 12.65
N GLY A 65 -7.14 9.49 13.81
CA GLY A 65 -8.26 10.39 14.02
C GLY A 65 -8.17 11.66 13.17
N VAL A 66 -6.95 12.22 13.03
CA VAL A 66 -6.68 13.38 12.16
C VAL A 66 -6.83 13.01 10.68
N MET A 67 -6.33 11.84 10.26
CA MET A 67 -6.39 11.39 8.87
C MET A 67 -7.78 10.95 8.39
N ARG A 68 -8.57 10.32 9.27
CA ARG A 68 -9.82 9.65 8.88
C ARG A 68 -10.85 10.57 8.18
N PRO A 69 -11.13 11.81 8.65
CA PRO A 69 -12.07 12.70 7.98
C PRO A 69 -11.63 13.04 6.55
N TYR A 70 -10.33 13.20 6.32
CA TYR A 70 -9.80 13.50 4.98
C TYR A 70 -10.13 12.38 4.00
N PHE A 71 -9.84 11.13 4.36
CA PHE A 71 -10.15 9.96 3.52
C PHE A 71 -11.66 9.69 3.35
N GLN A 72 -12.50 10.34 4.16
CA GLN A 72 -13.95 10.31 4.06
C GLN A 72 -14.53 11.48 3.23
N SER A 73 -13.72 12.49 2.90
CA SER A 73 -14.12 13.63 2.08
C SER A 73 -14.37 13.24 0.61
N GLU A 74 -15.27 13.97 -0.07
CA GLU A 74 -15.58 13.73 -1.48
C GLU A 74 -14.37 13.89 -2.40
N HIS A 75 -13.45 14.81 -2.09
CA HIS A 75 -12.22 15.02 -2.84
C HIS A 75 -11.35 13.74 -2.94
N VAL A 76 -11.38 12.90 -1.89
CA VAL A 76 -10.67 11.62 -1.87
C VAL A 76 -11.52 10.48 -2.42
N LYS A 77 -12.85 10.58 -2.39
CA LYS A 77 -13.73 9.57 -3.02
C LYS A 77 -13.73 9.65 -4.53
N ARG A 78 -13.60 10.87 -5.07
CA ARG A 78 -13.65 11.18 -6.49
C ARG A 78 -12.52 12.14 -6.84
N PRO A 79 -11.26 11.71 -6.73
CA PRO A 79 -10.13 12.54 -7.12
C PRO A 79 -10.18 12.84 -8.62
N ASN A 80 -9.71 14.02 -9.02
CA ASN A 80 -9.54 14.34 -10.44
C ASN A 80 -8.29 13.64 -10.98
N LEU A 81 -8.47 12.47 -11.59
CA LEU A 81 -7.38 11.65 -12.12
C LEU A 81 -7.10 11.90 -13.61
N ASP A 82 -8.00 12.58 -14.32
CA ASP A 82 -7.94 12.74 -15.78
C ASP A 82 -6.63 13.34 -16.29
N PRO A 83 -6.04 14.38 -15.65
CA PRO A 83 -4.76 14.92 -16.09
C PRO A 83 -3.61 13.91 -15.99
N HIS A 84 -3.58 13.14 -14.90
CA HIS A 84 -2.54 12.16 -14.62
C HIS A 84 -2.67 10.92 -15.50
N VAL A 85 -3.90 10.42 -15.69
CA VAL A 85 -4.20 9.32 -16.60
C VAL A 85 -3.87 9.70 -18.04
N ARG A 86 -4.25 10.90 -18.49
CA ARG A 86 -3.90 11.38 -19.83
C ARG A 86 -2.38 11.47 -20.02
N LYS A 87 -1.65 12.00 -19.03
CA LYS A 87 -0.18 12.06 -19.08
C LYS A 87 0.45 10.68 -19.14
N LEU A 88 -0.04 9.73 -18.35
CA LEU A 88 0.36 8.32 -18.42
C LEU A 88 0.17 7.75 -19.83
N LEU A 89 -1.02 7.90 -20.41
CA LEU A 89 -1.32 7.41 -21.76
C LEU A 89 -0.49 8.10 -22.84
N MET A 90 -0.17 9.39 -22.70
CA MET A 90 0.69 10.13 -23.65
C MET A 90 2.16 9.72 -23.55
N SER A 91 2.59 9.16 -22.41
CA SER A 91 3.96 8.66 -22.23
C SER A 91 4.20 7.35 -22.99
N ILE A 92 3.13 6.63 -23.34
CA ILE A 92 3.17 5.40 -24.14
C ILE A 92 3.07 5.78 -25.63
N LYS A 93 4.20 5.72 -26.34
CA LYS A 93 4.30 6.07 -27.76
C LYS A 93 3.94 4.89 -28.66
N THR A 94 2.97 5.09 -29.54
CA THR A 94 2.52 4.12 -30.55
C THR A 94 3.13 4.43 -31.91
N GLY A 95 3.56 3.39 -32.63
CA GLY A 95 4.04 3.48 -34.00
C GLY A 95 2.93 3.36 -35.06
N PRO A 96 3.28 3.43 -36.35
CA PRO A 96 2.31 3.36 -37.46
C PRO A 96 1.48 2.07 -37.51
N GLY A 97 2.03 0.97 -36.97
CA GLY A 97 1.36 -0.34 -36.92
C GLY A 97 0.42 -0.53 -35.72
N GLY A 98 0.08 0.54 -34.98
CA GLY A 98 -0.82 0.48 -33.82
C GLY A 98 -0.17 -0.05 -32.52
N TRP A 99 0.92 -0.80 -32.63
CA TRP A 99 1.75 -1.24 -31.49
C TRP A 99 2.65 -0.13 -30.95
N THR A 100 3.15 -0.30 -29.73
CA THR A 100 4.21 0.57 -29.20
C THR A 100 5.48 0.45 -30.03
N LEU A 101 6.25 1.55 -30.11
CA LEU A 101 7.51 1.56 -30.88
C LEU A 101 8.57 0.61 -30.29
N GLU A 102 8.54 0.45 -28.97
CA GLU A 102 9.44 -0.39 -28.19
C GLU A 102 8.67 -1.05 -27.04
N ALA A 103 9.31 -2.03 -26.37
CA ALA A 103 8.79 -2.58 -25.13
C ALA A 103 8.72 -1.49 -24.07
N VAL A 104 7.55 -1.35 -23.42
CA VAL A 104 7.31 -0.29 -22.44
C VAL A 104 7.35 -0.87 -21.03
N ASP A 105 8.20 -0.33 -20.19
CA ASP A 105 8.19 -0.63 -18.76
C ASP A 105 6.99 0.07 -18.08
N LEU A 106 5.88 -0.66 -17.98
CA LEU A 106 4.68 -0.17 -17.30
C LEU A 106 4.90 0.08 -15.81
N GLN A 107 5.82 -0.64 -15.16
CA GLN A 107 6.09 -0.47 -13.73
C GLN A 107 6.62 0.95 -13.47
N GLN A 108 7.61 1.40 -14.23
CA GLN A 108 8.16 2.76 -14.09
C GLN A 108 7.09 3.85 -14.33
N LEU A 109 6.22 3.64 -15.31
CA LEU A 109 5.12 4.56 -15.61
C LEU A 109 4.08 4.60 -14.49
N PHE A 110 3.72 3.46 -13.91
CA PHE A 110 2.79 3.41 -12.77
C PHE A 110 3.38 3.99 -11.50
N TYR A 111 4.69 3.85 -11.26
CA TYR A 111 5.37 4.53 -10.16
C TYR A 111 5.31 6.05 -10.30
N THR A 112 5.50 6.55 -11.52
CA THR A 112 5.39 7.98 -11.83
C THR A 112 3.97 8.46 -11.62
N PHE A 113 2.99 7.76 -12.19
CA PHE A 113 1.56 8.07 -12.01
C PHE A 113 1.17 8.11 -10.54
N ALA A 114 1.47 7.04 -9.77
CA ALA A 114 1.06 6.94 -8.37
C ALA A 114 1.72 8.01 -7.50
N LEU A 115 2.97 8.39 -7.78
CA LEU A 115 3.62 9.47 -7.05
C LEU A 115 3.02 10.84 -7.39
N GLU A 116 2.76 11.12 -8.67
CA GLU A 116 2.19 12.39 -9.10
C GLU A 116 0.76 12.58 -8.59
N THR A 117 -0.08 11.55 -8.66
CA THR A 117 -1.43 11.60 -8.08
C THR A 117 -1.39 11.78 -6.57
N SER A 118 -0.48 11.10 -5.88
CA SER A 118 -0.31 11.23 -4.43
C SER A 118 0.10 12.65 -4.03
N CYS A 119 1.04 13.25 -4.76
CA CYS A 119 1.46 14.63 -4.52
C CYS A 119 0.35 15.63 -4.83
N ASP A 120 -0.42 15.42 -5.88
CA ASP A 120 -1.54 16.29 -6.22
C ASP A 120 -2.65 16.21 -5.16
N ILE A 121 -3.08 15.01 -4.80
CA ILE A 121 -4.15 14.79 -3.82
C ILE A 121 -3.74 15.30 -2.43
N PHE A 122 -2.55 14.91 -1.95
CA PHE A 122 -2.16 15.22 -0.57
C PHE A 122 -1.60 16.63 -0.40
N PHE A 123 -0.95 17.19 -1.43
CA PHE A 123 -0.24 18.46 -1.33
C PHE A 123 -0.78 19.56 -2.25
N GLY A 124 -1.71 19.25 -3.16
CA GLY A 124 -2.15 20.18 -4.21
C GLY A 124 -1.03 20.48 -5.22
N LEU A 125 -0.07 19.56 -5.36
CA LEU A 125 1.09 19.73 -6.23
C LEU A 125 1.00 18.83 -7.45
N SER A 126 0.62 19.42 -8.58
CA SER A 126 0.89 18.83 -9.89
C SER A 126 2.27 19.30 -10.38
N PRO A 127 3.27 18.40 -10.49
CA PRO A 127 4.60 18.80 -10.96
C PRO A 127 4.54 19.29 -12.41
N GLY A 128 4.70 20.60 -12.59
CA GLY A 128 4.94 21.21 -13.90
C GLY A 128 6.36 20.90 -14.43
N LYS A 129 6.65 21.31 -15.67
CA LYS A 129 7.95 21.07 -16.33
C LYS A 129 9.14 21.56 -15.49
N ASP A 130 9.00 22.69 -14.79
CA ASP A 130 10.06 23.32 -14.01
C ASP A 130 10.41 22.58 -12.71
N GLN A 131 9.56 21.66 -12.26
CA GLN A 131 9.75 20.90 -11.02
C GLN A 131 10.14 19.44 -11.28
N ALA A 132 10.20 19.01 -12.54
CA ALA A 132 10.48 17.63 -12.93
C ALA A 132 11.83 17.13 -12.38
N ALA A 133 12.87 17.97 -12.38
CA ALA A 133 14.18 17.61 -11.85
C ALA A 133 14.16 17.39 -10.33
N SER A 134 13.51 18.30 -9.58
CA SER A 134 13.35 18.17 -8.11
C SER A 134 12.55 16.92 -7.74
N PHE A 135 11.49 16.65 -8.49
CA PHE A 135 10.63 15.49 -8.29
C PHE A 135 11.33 14.16 -8.60
N SER A 136 12.07 14.11 -9.71
CA SER A 136 12.90 12.95 -10.07
C SER A 136 13.96 12.67 -9.00
N ALA A 137 14.64 13.73 -8.53
CA ALA A 137 15.62 13.63 -7.47
C ALA A 137 14.99 13.15 -6.14
N PHE A 138 13.79 13.64 -5.81
CA PHE A 138 13.00 13.15 -4.68
C PHE A 138 12.64 11.66 -4.83
N ALA A 139 12.11 11.25 -5.98
CA ALA A 139 11.73 9.85 -6.24
C ALA A 139 12.92 8.90 -6.08
N ALA A 140 14.07 9.23 -6.65
CA ALA A 140 15.30 8.45 -6.51
C ALA A 140 15.78 8.36 -5.04
N ALA A 141 15.73 9.47 -4.29
CA ALA A 141 16.08 9.47 -2.87
C ALA A 141 15.09 8.64 -2.05
N PHE A 142 13.80 8.71 -2.38
CA PHE A 142 12.75 7.95 -1.73
C PHE A 142 12.95 6.45 -1.94
N ASP A 143 13.31 6.01 -3.15
CA ASP A 143 13.60 4.60 -3.44
C ASP A 143 14.79 4.08 -2.62
N ILE A 144 15.85 4.88 -2.48
CA ILE A 144 16.99 4.56 -1.60
C ILE A 144 16.54 4.41 -0.14
N VAL A 145 15.69 5.32 0.36
CA VAL A 145 15.18 5.25 1.73
C VAL A 145 14.40 3.94 1.93
N GLN A 146 13.52 3.57 1.00
CA GLN A 146 12.73 2.35 1.08
C GLN A 146 13.59 1.08 1.01
N GLU A 147 14.56 1.02 0.11
CA GLU A 147 15.53 -0.09 0.01
C GLU A 147 16.27 -0.28 1.34
N CYS A 148 16.75 0.83 1.91
CA CYS A 148 17.45 0.81 3.18
C CYS A 148 16.54 0.38 4.34
N LEU A 149 15.29 0.90 4.42
CA LEU A 149 14.31 0.47 5.41
C LEU A 149 13.97 -1.03 5.31
N SER A 150 13.93 -1.58 4.10
CA SER A 150 13.73 -3.00 3.85
C SER A 150 14.87 -3.85 4.42
N VAL A 151 16.13 -3.51 4.12
CA VAL A 151 17.30 -4.19 4.68
C VAL A 151 17.34 -4.09 6.21
N ARG A 152 17.13 -2.88 6.74
CA ARG A 152 17.08 -2.62 8.18
C ARG A 152 15.99 -3.41 8.90
N THR A 153 14.82 -3.58 8.27
CA THR A 153 13.73 -4.40 8.82
C THR A 153 14.15 -5.87 8.94
N LYS A 154 14.87 -6.40 7.95
CA LYS A 154 15.41 -7.77 7.97
C LYS A 154 16.47 -7.97 9.07
N LEU A 155 17.22 -6.93 9.40
CA LEU A 155 18.20 -6.94 10.50
C LEU A 155 17.59 -6.90 11.90
N GLY A 156 16.27 -6.64 12.02
CA GLY A 156 15.58 -6.64 13.31
C GLY A 156 16.16 -5.63 14.29
N TRP A 157 16.57 -6.08 15.48
CA TRP A 157 17.18 -5.23 16.50
C TRP A 157 18.54 -4.63 16.08
N ALA A 158 19.24 -5.27 15.14
CA ALA A 158 20.53 -4.85 14.63
C ALA A 158 20.42 -3.87 13.44
N TYR A 159 19.25 -3.25 13.23
CA TYR A 159 18.99 -2.32 12.12
C TYR A 159 20.01 -1.17 12.03
N PHE A 160 20.60 -0.78 13.17
CA PHE A 160 21.57 0.32 13.27
C PHE A 160 22.89 0.01 12.56
N LEU A 161 23.17 -1.26 12.22
CA LEU A 161 24.35 -1.63 11.43
C LEU A 161 24.25 -1.14 9.98
N TYR A 162 23.04 -0.80 9.50
CA TYR A 162 22.79 -0.33 8.13
C TYR A 162 22.46 1.17 8.08
N ASP A 163 23.24 1.96 8.82
CA ASP A 163 23.12 3.43 9.01
C ASP A 163 24.03 4.26 8.08
N GLY A 164 24.29 3.77 6.86
CA GLY A 164 25.27 4.38 5.95
C GLY A 164 24.99 5.82 5.49
N LEU A 165 26.03 6.52 5.01
CA LEU A 165 25.94 7.90 4.50
C LEU A 165 24.92 8.06 3.36
N LYS A 166 24.81 7.04 2.48
CA LYS A 166 23.82 7.02 1.39
C LYS A 166 22.39 7.17 1.93
N PHE A 167 22.06 6.42 2.99
CA PHE A 167 20.74 6.46 3.63
C PHE A 167 20.45 7.82 4.27
N ARG A 168 21.41 8.36 5.03
CA ARG A 168 21.25 9.67 5.70
C ARG A 168 21.09 10.82 4.70
N ARG A 169 21.85 10.80 3.60
CA ARG A 169 21.72 11.79 2.51
C ARG A 169 20.35 11.69 1.82
N ALA A 170 19.87 10.48 1.57
CA ALA A 170 18.56 10.26 0.97
C ALA A 170 17.42 10.75 1.88
N ILE A 171 17.48 10.48 3.20
CA ILE A 171 16.53 11.03 4.18
C ILE A 171 16.55 12.57 4.14
N ALA A 172 17.73 13.19 4.15
CA ALA A 172 17.83 14.65 4.11
C ALA A 172 17.21 15.24 2.83
N GLN A 173 17.36 14.56 1.69
CA GLN A 173 16.76 14.98 0.43
C GLN A 173 15.24 14.84 0.42
N VAL A 174 14.73 13.70 0.92
CA VAL A 174 13.29 13.46 1.11
C VAL A 174 12.68 14.51 2.04
N ASN A 175 13.32 14.78 3.17
CA ASN A 175 12.87 15.79 4.14
C ASN A 175 12.85 17.19 3.53
N ARG A 176 13.92 17.60 2.84
CA ARG A 176 13.98 18.91 2.17
C ARG A 176 12.87 19.09 1.14
N PHE A 177 12.55 18.04 0.37
CA PHE A 177 11.45 18.11 -0.58
C PHE A 177 10.12 18.38 0.14
N VAL A 178 9.78 17.58 1.15
CA VAL A 178 8.51 17.75 1.89
C VAL A 178 8.48 19.07 2.65
N ASP A 179 9.60 19.52 3.23
CA ASP A 179 9.69 20.82 3.90
C ASP A 179 9.42 21.98 2.93
N ASN A 180 9.95 21.90 1.70
CA ASN A 180 9.64 22.88 0.66
C ASN A 180 8.16 22.86 0.24
N VAL A 181 7.55 21.67 0.20
CA VAL A 181 6.11 21.53 -0.08
C VAL A 181 5.28 22.20 1.01
N VAL A 182 5.59 21.93 2.28
CA VAL A 182 4.91 22.54 3.44
C VAL A 182 5.06 24.05 3.42
N ALA A 183 6.28 24.56 3.25
CA ALA A 183 6.55 26.00 3.19
C ALA A 183 5.75 26.70 2.08
N ARG A 184 5.64 26.05 0.91
CA ARG A 184 4.87 26.59 -0.22
C ARG A 184 3.38 26.65 0.07
N ALA A 185 2.80 25.57 0.61
CA ALA A 185 1.38 25.53 0.95
C ALA A 185 1.00 26.59 1.99
N THR A 186 1.90 26.88 2.95
CA THR A 186 1.71 27.98 3.90
C THR A 186 1.76 29.35 3.25
N SER A 187 2.61 29.54 2.22
CA SER A 187 2.76 30.82 1.52
C SER A 187 1.73 31.08 0.41
N ALA A 188 1.20 30.01 -0.19
CA ALA A 188 0.29 30.05 -1.33
C ALA A 188 -0.72 28.91 -1.19
N PRO A 189 -1.85 29.14 -0.49
CA PRO A 189 -2.87 28.14 -0.28
C PRO A 189 -3.43 27.62 -1.60
N SER A 190 -3.68 26.31 -1.67
CA SER A 190 -4.30 25.69 -2.84
C SER A 190 -5.77 26.12 -2.96
N PRO A 191 -6.29 26.34 -4.18
CA PRO A 191 -7.71 26.61 -4.39
C PRO A 191 -8.62 25.42 -4.04
N THR A 192 -8.08 24.20 -3.99
CA THR A 192 -8.79 22.98 -3.58
C THR A 192 -8.26 22.44 -2.26
N PRO A 193 -9.12 22.09 -1.28
CA PRO A 193 -8.67 21.57 0.01
C PRO A 193 -7.85 20.29 -0.11
N THR A 194 -6.60 20.35 0.34
CA THR A 194 -5.65 19.22 0.35
C THR A 194 -5.58 18.56 1.74
N PHE A 195 -4.91 17.40 1.82
CA PHE A 195 -4.63 16.81 3.14
C PHE A 195 -3.72 17.71 3.97
N LEU A 196 -2.75 18.36 3.33
CA LEU A 196 -1.85 19.30 3.97
C LEU A 196 -2.60 20.46 4.61
N ASP A 197 -3.63 21.02 3.95
CA ASP A 197 -4.45 22.09 4.53
C ASP A 197 -5.19 21.61 5.79
N GLN A 198 -5.72 20.39 5.76
CA GLN A 198 -6.37 19.79 6.93
C GLN A 198 -5.37 19.54 8.07
N LEU A 199 -4.14 19.10 7.76
CA LEU A 199 -3.10 18.94 8.77
C LEU A 199 -2.70 20.28 9.39
N LEU A 200 -2.51 21.31 8.58
CA LEU A 200 -2.17 22.67 9.04
C LEU A 200 -3.25 23.20 10.00
N ALA A 201 -4.52 22.93 9.71
CA ALA A 201 -5.63 23.32 10.58
C ALA A 201 -5.75 22.47 11.87
N SER A 202 -5.28 21.23 11.85
CA SER A 202 -5.50 20.25 12.94
C SER A 202 -4.30 20.09 13.89
N VAL A 203 -3.10 20.48 13.48
CA VAL A 203 -1.87 20.30 14.26
C VAL A 203 -1.60 21.55 15.13
N PRO A 204 -1.58 21.40 16.47
CA PRO A 204 -1.22 22.50 17.37
C PRO A 204 0.14 23.10 17.02
N ASP A 205 0.23 24.44 17.06
CA ASP A 205 1.43 25.23 16.77
C ASP A 205 2.05 25.00 15.38
N SER A 206 1.32 24.35 14.45
CA SER A 206 1.82 24.02 13.11
C SER A 206 3.20 23.34 13.12
N ASN A 207 3.46 22.45 14.10
CA ASN A 207 4.76 21.79 14.25
C ASN A 207 5.25 21.17 12.92
N PRO A 208 6.28 21.74 12.26
CA PRO A 208 6.65 21.35 10.91
C PRO A 208 7.14 19.90 10.81
N SER A 209 7.78 19.41 11.88
CA SER A 209 8.29 18.03 11.93
C SER A 209 7.16 17.01 11.98
N LEU A 210 6.08 17.30 12.72
CA LEU A 210 4.91 16.43 12.80
C LEU A 210 4.16 16.41 11.47
N ILE A 211 3.96 17.57 10.84
CA ILE A 211 3.31 17.68 9.53
C ILE A 211 4.10 16.87 8.49
N ARG A 212 5.42 17.11 8.36
CA ARG A 212 6.30 16.36 7.48
C ARG A 212 6.18 14.86 7.71
N SER A 213 6.20 14.43 8.98
CA SER A 213 6.09 13.01 9.32
C SER A 213 4.78 12.41 8.80
N GLN A 214 3.63 13.04 9.07
CA GLN A 214 2.34 12.53 8.56
C GLN A 214 2.28 12.48 7.03
N LEU A 215 2.85 13.46 6.34
CA LEU A 215 2.91 13.48 4.87
C LEU A 215 3.79 12.34 4.31
N LEU A 216 4.96 12.11 4.90
CA LEU A 216 5.86 11.02 4.48
C LEU A 216 5.21 9.64 4.67
N HIS A 217 4.47 9.47 5.76
CA HIS A 217 3.69 8.26 5.99
C HIS A 217 2.64 8.04 4.88
N LEU A 218 1.94 9.08 4.43
CA LEU A 218 0.98 8.92 3.33
C LEU A 218 1.65 8.59 2.00
N LEU A 219 2.76 9.26 1.67
CA LEU A 219 3.50 9.01 0.42
C LEU A 219 4.01 7.57 0.30
N ILE A 220 4.55 7.00 1.39
CA ILE A 220 4.96 5.58 1.40
C ILE A 220 3.77 4.66 1.16
N ALA A 221 2.62 4.98 1.75
CA ALA A 221 1.44 4.14 1.61
C ALA A 221 0.88 4.15 0.19
N SER A 222 0.86 5.31 -0.47
CA SER A 222 0.07 5.54 -1.68
C SER A 222 0.83 5.29 -2.98
N ARG A 223 2.15 5.49 -3.03
CA ARG A 223 2.95 5.33 -4.25
C ARG A 223 3.09 3.86 -4.64
N ASP A 224 3.81 3.10 -3.81
CA ASP A 224 4.30 1.76 -4.18
C ASP A 224 3.16 0.75 -4.25
N THR A 225 2.18 0.83 -3.35
CA THR A 225 1.07 -0.14 -3.31
C THR A 225 0.19 -0.06 -4.56
N VAL A 226 -0.11 1.15 -5.05
CA VAL A 226 -0.88 1.36 -6.28
C VAL A 226 -0.05 0.95 -7.49
N ALA A 227 1.19 1.43 -7.59
CA ALA A 227 2.06 1.16 -8.74
C ALA A 227 2.32 -0.34 -8.94
N VAL A 228 2.67 -1.06 -7.87
CA VAL A 228 2.96 -2.50 -7.91
C VAL A 228 1.70 -3.30 -8.25
N THR A 229 0.54 -2.92 -7.69
CA THR A 229 -0.72 -3.61 -8.01
C THR A 229 -1.08 -3.44 -9.49
N LEU A 230 -0.95 -2.23 -10.03
CA LEU A 230 -1.16 -1.98 -11.46
C LEU A 230 -0.19 -2.79 -12.33
N ALA A 231 1.09 -2.81 -11.98
CA ALA A 231 2.10 -3.58 -12.72
C ALA A 231 1.74 -5.08 -12.76
N TRP A 232 1.39 -5.66 -11.61
CA TRP A 232 0.94 -7.05 -11.55
C TRP A 232 -0.37 -7.30 -12.28
N THR A 233 -1.31 -6.34 -12.24
CA THR A 233 -2.57 -6.45 -12.97
C THR A 233 -2.33 -6.55 -14.47
N PHE A 234 -1.52 -5.66 -15.04
CA PHE A 234 -1.20 -5.71 -16.48
C PHE A 234 -0.32 -6.90 -16.85
N HIS A 235 0.55 -7.36 -15.94
CA HIS A 235 1.29 -8.60 -16.13
C HIS A 235 0.35 -9.82 -16.18
N GLN A 236 -0.65 -9.90 -15.30
CA GLN A 236 -1.65 -10.97 -15.36
C GLN A 236 -2.47 -10.88 -16.64
N LEU A 237 -2.97 -9.70 -16.99
CA LEU A 237 -3.75 -9.49 -18.20
C LEU A 237 -2.98 -9.79 -19.50
N SER A 238 -1.65 -9.59 -19.54
CA SER A 238 -0.83 -9.94 -20.71
C SER A 238 -0.68 -11.45 -20.90
N HIS A 239 -0.85 -12.23 -19.83
CA HIS A 239 -0.82 -13.70 -19.87
C HIS A 239 -2.22 -14.33 -20.02
N HIS A 240 -3.29 -13.53 -19.96
CA HIS A 240 -4.69 -13.96 -20.06
C HIS A 240 -5.45 -13.10 -21.11
N PRO A 241 -5.10 -13.24 -22.42
CA PRO A 241 -5.65 -12.39 -23.48
C PRO A 241 -7.18 -12.50 -23.62
N GLU A 242 -7.76 -13.65 -23.28
CA GLU A 242 -9.21 -13.85 -23.22
C GLU A 242 -9.89 -12.98 -22.16
N GLU A 243 -9.28 -12.87 -20.98
CA GLU A 243 -9.78 -12.02 -19.90
C GLU A 243 -9.65 -10.54 -20.28
N TYR A 244 -8.52 -10.15 -20.88
CA TYR A 244 -8.34 -8.78 -21.39
C TYR A 244 -9.38 -8.42 -22.46
N ALA A 245 -9.65 -9.32 -23.42
CA ALA A 245 -10.62 -9.10 -24.47
C ALA A 245 -12.05 -8.99 -23.90
N SER A 246 -12.39 -9.83 -22.93
CA SER A 246 -13.67 -9.78 -22.20
C SER A 246 -13.84 -8.44 -21.49
N LEU A 247 -12.85 -8.03 -20.70
CA LEU A 247 -12.82 -6.76 -19.99
C LEU A 247 -12.93 -5.57 -20.95
N ARG A 248 -12.19 -5.61 -22.07
CA ARG A 248 -12.23 -4.55 -23.08
C ARG A 248 -13.60 -4.42 -23.73
N LYS A 249 -14.23 -5.53 -24.09
CA LYS A 249 -15.57 -5.53 -24.70
C LYS A 249 -16.57 -4.81 -23.80
N GLU A 250 -16.54 -5.11 -22.50
CA GLU A 250 -17.43 -4.49 -21.53
C GLU A 250 -17.16 -2.98 -21.38
N ILE A 251 -15.90 -2.57 -21.25
CA ILE A 251 -15.49 -1.15 -21.13
C ILE A 251 -15.87 -0.32 -22.36
N LEU A 252 -15.85 -0.90 -23.56
CA LEU A 252 -16.19 -0.20 -24.81
C LEU A 252 -17.69 -0.15 -25.08
N CYS A 253 -18.43 -1.20 -24.74
CA CYS A 253 -19.87 -1.27 -24.99
C CYS A 253 -20.69 -0.52 -23.94
N GLU A 254 -20.27 -0.56 -22.67
CA GLU A 254 -21.05 -0.03 -21.53
C GLU A 254 -20.15 0.73 -20.54
N PRO A 255 -19.53 1.85 -20.95
CA PRO A 255 -18.49 2.53 -20.17
C PRO A 255 -18.94 3.02 -18.79
N ASP A 256 -20.25 3.23 -18.57
CA ASP A 256 -20.83 3.75 -17.34
C ASP A 256 -21.68 2.71 -16.56
N ALA A 257 -21.69 1.44 -17.00
CA ALA A 257 -22.45 0.40 -16.30
C ALA A 257 -21.77 -0.06 -15.01
N ASP A 258 -22.59 -0.40 -13.99
CA ASP A 258 -22.12 -0.93 -12.71
C ASP A 258 -21.39 -2.28 -12.89
N THR A 259 -21.75 -3.04 -13.93
CA THR A 259 -21.10 -4.28 -14.36
C THR A 259 -19.65 -4.05 -14.77
N THR A 260 -19.38 -3.03 -15.61
CA THR A 260 -18.03 -2.64 -16.05
C THR A 260 -17.14 -2.29 -14.86
N SER A 261 -17.70 -1.53 -13.91
CA SER A 261 -17.03 -1.20 -12.65
C SER A 261 -16.71 -2.46 -11.83
N GLN A 262 -17.64 -3.42 -11.79
CA GLN A 262 -17.46 -4.68 -11.07
C GLN A 262 -16.39 -5.58 -11.69
N HIS A 263 -16.32 -5.70 -13.02
CA HIS A 263 -15.33 -6.55 -13.69
C HIS A 263 -13.90 -6.02 -13.48
N ILE A 264 -13.67 -4.71 -13.68
CA ILE A 264 -12.38 -4.06 -13.36
C ILE A 264 -12.00 -4.34 -11.90
N ARG A 265 -12.97 -4.22 -11.00
CA ARG A 265 -12.76 -4.46 -9.57
C ARG A 265 -12.38 -5.91 -9.28
N HIS A 266 -12.99 -6.89 -9.94
CA HIS A 266 -12.65 -8.30 -9.79
C HIS A 266 -11.23 -8.60 -10.28
N VAL A 267 -10.83 -8.03 -11.41
CA VAL A 267 -9.47 -8.11 -11.96
C VAL A 267 -8.44 -7.58 -10.97
N LEU A 268 -8.72 -6.42 -10.35
CA LEU A 268 -7.87 -5.82 -9.34
C LEU A 268 -7.82 -6.62 -8.03
N LEU A 269 -8.96 -7.12 -7.55
CA LEU A 269 -9.02 -7.93 -6.33
C LEU A 269 -8.27 -9.25 -6.52
N GLU A 270 -8.35 -9.86 -7.69
CA GLU A 270 -7.60 -11.07 -8.01
C GLU A 270 -6.10 -10.80 -8.12
N SER A 271 -5.73 -9.68 -8.72
CA SER A 271 -4.32 -9.24 -8.76
C SER A 271 -3.78 -8.99 -7.35
N LEU A 272 -4.56 -8.37 -6.46
CA LEU A 272 -4.19 -8.15 -5.06
C LEU A 272 -4.12 -9.45 -4.25
N ARG A 273 -4.91 -10.47 -4.61
CA ARG A 273 -4.90 -11.79 -3.97
C ARG A 273 -3.61 -12.53 -4.32
N LEU A 274 -3.28 -12.59 -5.61
CA LEU A 274 -2.06 -13.25 -6.06
C LEU A 274 -0.82 -12.43 -5.71
N HIS A 275 -0.86 -11.12 -5.84
CA HIS A 275 0.32 -10.28 -5.71
C HIS A 275 0.09 -9.15 -4.69
N PRO A 276 -0.16 -9.48 -3.40
CA PRO A 276 -0.38 -8.46 -2.38
C PRO A 276 0.89 -7.60 -2.24
N PRO A 277 0.80 -6.27 -2.37
CA PRO A 277 1.99 -5.39 -2.28
C PRO A 277 2.72 -5.49 -0.93
N ILE A 278 2.02 -5.91 0.13
CA ILE A 278 2.59 -6.15 1.46
C ILE A 278 2.35 -7.63 1.83
N PRO A 279 3.20 -8.56 1.37
CA PRO A 279 2.96 -10.00 1.48
C PRO A 279 3.15 -10.52 2.91
N ILE A 280 3.99 -9.87 3.71
CA ILE A 280 4.28 -10.24 5.11
C ILE A 280 4.15 -9.00 5.99
N ASN A 281 3.53 -9.17 7.14
CA ASN A 281 3.41 -8.14 8.16
C ASN A 281 3.78 -8.68 9.53
N THR A 282 4.09 -7.76 10.45
CA THR A 282 4.52 -8.09 11.82
C THR A 282 3.71 -7.32 12.84
N ARG A 283 3.49 -7.96 13.99
CA ARG A 283 3.08 -7.35 15.25
C ARG A 283 3.96 -7.89 16.38
N THR A 284 4.00 -7.17 17.48
CA THR A 284 4.73 -7.58 18.69
C THR A 284 3.75 -7.66 19.84
N ALA A 285 3.79 -8.74 20.62
CA ALA A 285 3.05 -8.83 21.87
C ALA A 285 3.58 -7.78 22.85
N ILE A 286 2.74 -6.85 23.30
CA ILE A 286 3.15 -5.78 24.24
C ILE A 286 3.01 -6.19 25.71
N ARG A 287 2.37 -7.32 25.96
CA ARG A 287 2.24 -8.01 27.24
C ARG A 287 2.15 -9.51 26.97
N ASP A 288 2.32 -10.32 28.01
CA ASP A 288 2.08 -11.75 27.92
C ASP A 288 0.63 -12.00 27.47
N THR A 289 0.47 -12.80 26.43
CA THR A 289 -0.83 -13.10 25.80
C THR A 289 -0.74 -14.44 25.07
N CYS A 290 -1.80 -14.84 24.38
CA CYS A 290 -1.81 -16.02 23.53
C CYS A 290 -2.44 -15.71 22.17
N LEU A 291 -1.92 -16.34 21.11
CA LEU A 291 -2.75 -16.56 19.92
C LEU A 291 -3.73 -17.69 20.22
N PRO A 292 -5.01 -17.57 19.83
CA PRO A 292 -6.01 -18.57 20.17
C PRO A 292 -5.85 -19.88 19.39
N HIS A 293 -5.00 -19.90 18.36
CA HIS A 293 -4.88 -21.01 17.42
C HIS A 293 -3.50 -21.07 16.77
N GLY A 294 -3.16 -22.21 16.16
CA GLY A 294 -1.91 -22.45 15.43
C GLY A 294 -0.87 -23.27 16.18
N GLY A 295 -1.14 -23.64 17.44
CA GLY A 295 -0.23 -24.40 18.30
C GLY A 295 -0.53 -25.89 18.36
N GLY A 296 0.36 -26.63 19.01
CA GLY A 296 0.22 -28.08 19.23
C GLY A 296 0.39 -28.92 17.96
N LEU A 297 0.28 -30.24 18.12
CA LEU A 297 0.39 -31.19 16.99
C LEU A 297 -0.81 -31.09 16.03
N SER A 298 -1.98 -30.73 16.55
CA SER A 298 -3.20 -30.54 15.77
C SER A 298 -3.22 -29.22 14.99
N GLY A 299 -2.34 -28.27 15.33
CA GLY A 299 -2.40 -26.89 14.86
C GLY A 299 -3.53 -26.07 15.47
N ASN A 300 -4.29 -26.62 16.44
CA ASN A 300 -5.47 -25.97 17.02
C ASN A 300 -5.27 -25.41 18.43
N ASP A 301 -4.16 -25.71 19.08
CA ASP A 301 -3.93 -25.29 20.45
C ASP A 301 -3.52 -23.81 20.50
N PRO A 302 -3.78 -23.11 21.61
CA PRO A 302 -3.30 -21.74 21.78
C PRO A 302 -1.77 -21.69 21.86
N ILE A 303 -1.20 -20.60 21.35
CA ILE A 303 0.25 -20.35 21.42
C ILE A 303 0.49 -19.23 22.44
N PHE A 304 1.15 -19.56 23.55
CA PHE A 304 1.62 -18.55 24.49
C PHE A 304 2.72 -17.68 23.88
N LEU A 305 2.58 -16.36 24.05
CA LEU A 305 3.49 -15.33 23.62
C LEU A 305 3.92 -14.50 24.83
N ARG A 306 5.23 -14.34 25.00
CA ARG A 306 5.79 -13.42 25.99
C ARG A 306 5.72 -11.98 25.46
N ALA A 307 5.66 -11.01 26.36
CA ALA A 307 5.91 -9.62 25.98
C ALA A 307 7.23 -9.51 25.20
N GLY A 308 7.18 -8.91 24.01
CA GLY A 308 8.31 -8.79 23.09
C GLY A 308 8.38 -9.86 22.00
N ASP A 309 7.65 -10.98 22.11
CA ASP A 309 7.57 -11.98 21.04
C ASP A 309 6.92 -11.35 19.78
N GLU A 310 7.48 -11.66 18.61
CA GLU A 310 6.96 -11.18 17.34
C GLU A 310 6.02 -12.20 16.70
N VAL A 311 4.90 -11.70 16.17
CA VAL A 311 3.96 -12.46 15.34
C VAL A 311 4.02 -11.90 13.93
N LEU A 312 4.65 -12.65 13.03
CA LEU A 312 4.58 -12.41 11.61
C LEU A 312 3.35 -13.12 11.04
N TYR A 313 2.77 -12.53 10.01
CA TYR A 313 1.77 -13.21 9.22
C TYR A 313 1.94 -12.97 7.73
N SER A 314 1.70 -14.04 6.97
CA SER A 314 1.84 -14.04 5.52
C SER A 314 0.47 -13.87 4.87
N VAL A 315 0.21 -12.66 4.39
CA VAL A 315 -0.94 -12.33 3.54
C VAL A 315 -0.83 -13.13 2.23
N TYR A 316 0.38 -13.25 1.68
CA TYR A 316 0.64 -14.02 0.46
C TYR A 316 0.24 -15.49 0.60
N ALA A 317 0.64 -16.14 1.70
CA ALA A 317 0.32 -17.55 1.92
C ALA A 317 -1.14 -17.79 2.33
N LEU A 318 -1.77 -16.83 3.02
CA LEU A 318 -3.21 -16.83 3.30
C LEU A 318 -4.03 -16.75 2.00
N HIS A 319 -3.62 -15.88 1.08
CA HIS A 319 -4.31 -15.67 -0.20
C HIS A 319 -4.13 -16.81 -1.19
N ARG A 320 -3.29 -17.79 -0.85
CA ARG A 320 -3.04 -19.07 -1.56
C ARG A 320 -3.29 -20.27 -0.66
N ASP A 321 -4.15 -20.14 0.35
CA ASP A 321 -4.55 -21.32 1.10
C ASP A 321 -5.59 -22.11 0.29
N PRO A 322 -5.28 -23.34 -0.20
CA PRO A 322 -6.25 -24.12 -0.96
C PRO A 322 -7.51 -24.47 -0.15
N LYS A 323 -7.43 -24.47 1.18
CA LYS A 323 -8.60 -24.65 2.06
C LYS A 323 -9.61 -23.51 1.94
N ILE A 324 -9.15 -22.33 1.49
CA ILE A 324 -9.96 -21.10 1.40
C ILE A 324 -10.25 -20.74 -0.06
N TRP A 325 -9.30 -21.00 -0.96
CA TRP A 325 -9.34 -20.55 -2.35
C TRP A 325 -9.60 -21.67 -3.35
N GLY A 326 -9.68 -22.93 -2.92
CA GLY A 326 -9.80 -24.10 -3.78
C GLY A 326 -8.45 -24.56 -4.31
N THR A 327 -8.43 -25.58 -5.15
CA THR A 327 -7.20 -26.13 -5.79
C THR A 327 -6.70 -25.28 -6.96
N ASP A 328 -7.44 -24.24 -7.32
CA ASP A 328 -7.11 -23.26 -8.35
C ASP A 328 -6.55 -21.97 -7.71
N GLU A 329 -5.95 -22.07 -6.52
CA GLU A 329 -5.52 -20.91 -5.75
C GLU A 329 -4.39 -20.12 -6.43
N GLU A 330 -3.64 -20.74 -7.34
CA GLU A 330 -2.58 -20.06 -8.09
C GLU A 330 -3.08 -19.44 -9.40
N GLU A 331 -4.27 -19.82 -9.85
CA GLU A 331 -4.86 -19.32 -11.10
C GLU A 331 -5.40 -17.89 -10.94
N PHE A 332 -5.10 -17.04 -11.93
CA PHE A 332 -5.69 -15.72 -12.04
C PHE A 332 -7.11 -15.85 -12.62
N ARG A 333 -8.11 -15.83 -11.73
CA ARG A 333 -9.52 -16.00 -12.11
C ARG A 333 -10.40 -14.92 -11.50
N PRO A 334 -10.55 -13.74 -12.13
CA PRO A 334 -11.40 -12.66 -11.64
C PRO A 334 -12.85 -13.10 -11.37
N ALA A 335 -13.38 -14.06 -12.14
CA ALA A 335 -14.71 -14.60 -11.93
C ALA A 335 -14.95 -15.23 -10.53
N ARG A 336 -13.90 -15.55 -9.76
CA ARG A 336 -14.03 -16.10 -8.39
C ARG A 336 -14.66 -15.11 -7.39
N TRP A 337 -14.71 -13.83 -7.75
CA TRP A 337 -15.27 -12.78 -6.93
C TRP A 337 -16.79 -12.64 -7.10
N HIS A 338 -17.39 -13.30 -8.10
CA HIS A 338 -18.85 -13.38 -8.23
C HIS A 338 -19.48 -14.08 -7.02
N GLY A 339 -20.41 -13.41 -6.35
CA GLY A 339 -21.13 -13.97 -5.21
C GLY A 339 -20.31 -14.19 -3.93
N ARG A 340 -19.00 -13.89 -3.93
CA ARG A 340 -18.16 -14.04 -2.73
C ARG A 340 -18.47 -12.92 -1.73
N HIS A 341 -18.74 -13.31 -0.48
CA HIS A 341 -19.02 -12.34 0.59
C HIS A 341 -17.82 -11.43 0.88
N LYS A 342 -18.09 -10.13 1.01
CA LYS A 342 -17.08 -9.13 1.38
C LYS A 342 -16.82 -9.19 2.88
N GLY A 343 -15.54 -9.12 3.29
CA GLY A 343 -15.15 -8.82 4.68
C GLY A 343 -14.72 -10.00 5.56
N GLY A 344 -14.44 -11.17 4.99
CA GLY A 344 -13.81 -12.28 5.70
C GLY A 344 -12.33 -12.04 6.03
N TRP A 345 -11.79 -12.82 6.97
CA TRP A 345 -10.35 -12.82 7.32
C TRP A 345 -9.48 -13.65 6.36
N GLU A 346 -10.09 -14.13 5.27
CA GLU A 346 -9.48 -14.80 4.13
C GLU A 346 -8.77 -13.86 3.15
N PHE A 347 -9.19 -12.60 3.09
CA PHE A 347 -8.64 -11.60 2.18
C PHE A 347 -8.28 -10.32 2.94
N LEU A 348 -6.98 -9.99 2.93
CA LEU A 348 -6.35 -8.99 3.79
C LEU A 348 -5.39 -8.08 3.01
N ALA A 349 -5.62 -7.88 1.71
CA ALA A 349 -4.83 -6.95 0.90
C ALA A 349 -4.84 -5.52 1.46
N PHE A 350 -5.94 -5.13 2.11
CA PHE A 350 -6.10 -3.84 2.79
C PHE A 350 -6.07 -3.96 4.32
N ASN A 351 -5.60 -5.10 4.85
CA ASN A 351 -5.63 -5.43 6.27
C ASN A 351 -7.05 -5.50 6.87
N GLY A 352 -7.18 -5.65 8.19
CA GLY A 352 -8.47 -5.75 8.89
C GLY A 352 -8.45 -5.10 10.28
N GLY A 353 -9.63 -5.00 10.89
CA GLY A 353 -9.81 -4.44 12.24
C GLY A 353 -9.50 -2.94 12.33
N PRO A 354 -9.12 -2.42 13.51
CA PRO A 354 -8.88 -0.99 13.70
C PRO A 354 -7.76 -0.42 12.82
N ARG A 355 -6.81 -1.26 12.36
CA ARG A 355 -5.71 -0.89 11.46
C ARG A 355 -6.01 -1.14 9.97
N VAL A 356 -7.26 -1.34 9.56
CA VAL A 356 -7.66 -1.41 8.14
C VAL A 356 -7.16 -0.17 7.36
N CYS A 357 -6.78 -0.37 6.10
CA CYS A 357 -6.21 0.68 5.25
C CYS A 357 -7.19 1.86 5.09
N LEU A 358 -6.75 3.08 5.45
CA LEU A 358 -7.55 4.30 5.25
C LEU A 358 -7.70 4.66 3.76
N GLY A 359 -6.64 4.38 2.98
CA GLY A 359 -6.58 4.68 1.56
C GLY A 359 -7.22 3.63 0.65
N GLN A 360 -7.88 2.59 1.19
CA GLN A 360 -8.41 1.49 0.37
C GLN A 360 -9.29 1.98 -0.78
N ARG A 361 -10.25 2.87 -0.49
CA ARG A 361 -11.13 3.40 -1.53
C ARG A 361 -10.35 4.23 -2.54
N LEU A 362 -9.49 5.13 -2.08
CA LEU A 362 -8.68 5.98 -2.95
C LEU A 362 -7.80 5.14 -3.90
N ALA A 363 -7.11 4.13 -3.35
CA ALA A 363 -6.26 3.24 -4.13
C ALA A 363 -7.07 2.49 -5.20
N MET A 364 -8.23 1.92 -4.82
CA MET A 364 -9.10 1.25 -5.80
C MET A 364 -9.56 2.20 -6.90
N THR A 365 -10.00 3.42 -6.57
CA THR A 365 -10.42 4.41 -7.57
C THR A 365 -9.28 4.78 -8.52
N GLN A 366 -8.05 4.97 -8.00
CA GLN A 366 -6.89 5.23 -8.85
C GLN A 366 -6.59 4.07 -9.81
N MET A 367 -6.60 2.84 -9.29
CA MET A 367 -6.30 1.65 -10.08
C MET A 367 -7.39 1.37 -11.12
N GLU A 368 -8.66 1.49 -10.74
CA GLU A 368 -9.83 1.33 -11.62
C GLU A 368 -9.76 2.33 -12.78
N ALA A 369 -9.43 3.60 -12.51
CA ALA A 369 -9.28 4.62 -13.55
C ALA A 369 -8.16 4.31 -14.55
N VAL A 370 -6.99 3.85 -14.07
CA VAL A 370 -5.87 3.47 -14.94
C VAL A 370 -6.21 2.25 -15.78
N VAL A 371 -6.79 1.21 -15.17
CA VAL A 371 -7.21 0.00 -15.91
C VAL A 371 -8.22 0.36 -16.99
N ALA A 372 -9.28 1.11 -16.65
CA ALA A 372 -10.29 1.54 -17.61
C ALA A 372 -9.66 2.31 -18.79
N ALA A 373 -8.78 3.26 -18.51
CA ALA A 373 -8.18 4.12 -19.52
C ALA A 373 -7.19 3.37 -20.44
N MET A 374 -6.35 2.51 -19.86
CA MET A 374 -5.42 1.67 -20.60
C MET A 374 -6.16 0.66 -21.47
N VAL A 375 -7.14 -0.05 -20.92
CA VAL A 375 -7.94 -1.05 -21.65
C VAL A 375 -8.80 -0.40 -22.73
N ARG A 376 -9.27 0.84 -22.54
CA ARG A 376 -9.95 1.61 -23.60
C ARG A 376 -9.00 1.99 -24.73
N LYS A 377 -7.78 2.42 -24.41
CA LYS A 377 -6.81 2.90 -25.41
C LYS A 377 -6.16 1.78 -26.20
N PHE A 378 -5.77 0.68 -25.56
CA PHE A 378 -5.01 -0.40 -26.20
C PHE A 378 -5.91 -1.61 -26.49
N GLU A 379 -5.79 -2.17 -27.69
CA GLU A 379 -6.59 -3.33 -28.10
C GLU A 379 -6.13 -4.62 -27.44
N SER A 380 -4.84 -4.72 -27.15
CA SER A 380 -4.22 -5.85 -26.46
C SER A 380 -2.95 -5.41 -25.71
N VAL A 381 -2.51 -6.25 -24.78
CA VAL A 381 -1.23 -6.16 -24.07
C VAL A 381 -0.53 -7.50 -24.19
N LYS A 382 0.77 -7.49 -24.49
CA LYS A 382 1.59 -8.68 -24.74
C LYS A 382 2.91 -8.59 -24.00
#